data_AF-A0A399XDB2-F1
#
_entry.id   AF-A0A399XDB2-F1
#
_cell.length_a   1.000
_cell.length_b   1.000
_cell.length_c   1.000
_cell.angle_alpha   90.00
_cell.angle_beta   90.00
_cell.angle_gamma   90.00
#
_symmetry.space_group_name_H-M   'P 1'
#
loop_
_entity.id
_entity.type
_entity.pdbx_description
1 polymer ?
#
loop_
_entity_poly.entity_id
_entity_poly.type
_entity_poly.pdbx_seq_one_letter_code
_entity_poly.pdbx_strand_id
1 'polypeptide(L)'
;MEEHIVPINDLNLSEKERQIRKDYVDFTGRDVVLLKELNGLIHQHADAIISKFYSHLLRFDKTRAFLSDEETVKKVRRTQREYLLMLTGGEYDDEYYTACITG
;
A
#
# COMPACT_ATOMS: atom_id res chain seq x y z
N MET A 1 8.96 0.95 28.66
CA MET A 1 7.81 0.57 27.83
C MET A 1 8.41 0.16 26.50
N GLU A 2 8.62 -1.13 26.30
CA GLU A 2 9.09 -1.66 25.02
C GLU A 2 7.95 -1.51 24.01
N GLU A 3 8.19 -0.81 22.90
CA GLU A 3 7.29 -0.83 21.77
C GLU A 3 7.27 -2.25 21.22
N HIS A 4 6.21 -3.00 21.56
CA HIS A 4 5.96 -4.30 20.99
C HIS A 4 5.54 -4.08 19.53
N ILE A 5 6.51 -4.06 18.62
CA ILE A 5 6.26 -4.03 17.18
C ILE A 5 5.66 -5.39 16.82
N VAL A 6 4.33 -5.42 16.70
CA VAL A 6 3.62 -6.61 16.23
C VAL A 6 4.07 -6.89 14.79
N PRO A 7 4.55 -8.11 14.47
CA PRO A 7 4.93 -8.47 13.11
C PRO A 7 3.73 -8.26 12.16
N ILE A 8 3.99 -7.77 10.95
CA ILE A 8 2.95 -7.49 9.93
C ILE A 8 2.06 -8.72 9.66
N ASN A 9 2.59 -9.94 9.83
CA ASN A 9 1.85 -11.19 9.61
C ASN A 9 0.90 -11.60 10.75
N ASP A 10 1.02 -10.98 11.94
CA ASP A 10 0.14 -11.22 13.10
C ASP A 10 -0.90 -10.10 13.27
N LEU A 11 -1.06 -9.24 12.26
CA LEU A 11 -2.12 -8.25 12.21
C LEU A 11 -3.46 -8.94 12.00
N ASN A 12 -4.02 -9.53 13.05
CA ASN A 12 -5.42 -9.88 13.12
C ASN A 12 -6.21 -8.56 13.23
N LEU A 13 -6.35 -7.87 12.10
CA LEU A 13 -7.04 -6.59 11.97
C LEU A 13 -8.53 -6.84 12.10
N SER A 14 -9.00 -7.09 13.31
CA SER A 14 -10.43 -7.07 13.61
C SER A 14 -11.04 -5.74 13.16
N GLU A 15 -12.34 -5.73 12.88
CA GLU A 15 -13.01 -4.51 12.45
C GLU A 15 -12.83 -3.36 13.45
N LYS A 16 -12.80 -3.68 14.74
CA LYS A 16 -12.51 -2.69 15.80
C LYS A 16 -11.12 -2.07 15.67
N GLU A 17 -10.10 -2.89 15.41
CA GLU A 17 -8.72 -2.43 15.24
C GLU A 17 -8.57 -1.58 13.98
N ARG A 18 -9.25 -1.95 12.89
CA ARG A 18 -9.30 -1.14 11.66
C ARG A 18 -9.94 0.22 11.90
N GLN A 19 -11.04 0.25 12.64
CA GLN A 19 -11.70 1.50 12.98
C GLN A 19 -10.81 2.41 13.84
N ILE A 20 -10.13 1.86 14.86
CA ILE A 20 -9.19 2.63 15.69
C ILE A 20 -8.09 3.27 14.83
N ARG A 21 -7.55 2.54 13.85
CA ARG A 21 -6.52 3.07 12.96
C ARG A 21 -7.06 4.15 12.03
N LYS A 22 -8.25 3.96 11.47
CA LYS A 22 -8.95 5.00 10.69
C LYS A 22 -9.14 6.25 11.53
N ASP A 23 -9.64 6.12 12.76
CA ASP A 23 -9.84 7.24 13.68
C ASP A 23 -8.51 7.93 14.04
N TYR A 24 -7.43 7.17 14.25
CA TYR A 24 -6.11 7.71 14.58
C TYR A 24 -5.54 8.62 13.48
N VAL A 25 -5.75 8.26 12.21
CA VAL A 25 -5.32 9.08 11.06
C VAL A 25 -6.40 10.03 10.54
N ASP A 26 -7.52 10.17 11.26
CA ASP A 26 -8.71 10.92 10.83
C ASP A 26 -9.18 10.55 9.41
N PHE A 27 -9.17 9.25 9.10
CA PHE A 27 -9.64 8.73 7.82
C PHE A 27 -11.16 8.64 7.81
N THR A 28 -11.79 9.55 7.07
CA THR A 28 -13.24 9.72 7.04
C THR A 28 -13.85 9.30 5.71
N GLY A 29 -15.19 9.32 5.62
CA GLY A 29 -15.89 9.14 4.35
C GLY A 29 -15.53 10.19 3.29
N ARG A 30 -15.05 11.38 3.69
CA ARG A 30 -14.59 12.40 2.74
C ARG A 30 -13.31 11.94 2.02
N ASP A 31 -12.39 11.30 2.73
CA ASP A 31 -11.15 10.77 2.17
C ASP A 31 -11.45 9.66 1.15
N VAL A 32 -12.43 8.80 1.45
CA VAL A 32 -12.92 7.80 0.50
C VAL A 32 -13.40 8.44 -0.81
N VAL A 33 -14.20 9.51 -0.72
CA VAL A 33 -14.68 10.23 -1.91
C VAL A 33 -13.52 10.81 -2.72
N LEU A 34 -12.57 11.49 -2.07
CA LEU A 34 -11.40 12.06 -2.74
C LEU A 34 -10.53 10.98 -3.40
N LEU A 35 -10.34 9.84 -2.74
CA LEU A 35 -9.58 8.72 -3.29
C LEU A 35 -10.28 8.11 -4.52
N LYS A 36 -11.62 7.98 -4.49
CA LYS A 36 -12.41 7.54 -5.66
C LYS A 36 -12.32 8.53 -6.82
N GLU A 37 -12.32 9.84 -6.54
CA GLU A 37 -12.13 10.87 -7.58
C GLU A 37 -10.74 10.80 -8.24
N LEU A 38 -9.71 10.47 -7.45
CA LEU A 38 -8.35 10.28 -7.95
C LEU A 38 -8.16 8.99 -8.75
N ASN A 39 -9.07 8.02 -8.62
CA ASN A 39 -8.95 6.69 -9.21
C ASN A 39 -8.63 6.75 -10.72
N GLY A 40 -9.35 7.58 -11.48
CA GLY A 40 -9.14 7.73 -12.91
C GLY A 40 -7.75 8.26 -13.27
N LEU A 41 -7.27 9.25 -12.53
CA LEU A 41 -5.92 9.83 -12.71
C LEU A 41 -4.84 8.81 -12.36
N ILE A 42 -5.03 8.05 -11.28
CA ILE A 42 -4.10 7.01 -10.85
C ILE A 42 -4.04 5.88 -11.87
N HIS A 43 -5.17 5.42 -12.41
CA HIS A 43 -5.17 4.40 -13.48
C HIS A 43 -4.38 4.83 -14.72
N GLN A 44 -4.45 6.10 -15.10
CA GLN A 44 -3.71 6.64 -16.25
C GLN A 44 -2.20 6.73 -16.00
N HIS A 45 -1.77 6.85 -14.74
CA HIS A 45 -0.38 7.15 -14.40
C HIS A 45 0.31 6.13 -13.50
N ALA A 46 -0.37 5.06 -13.08
CA ALA A 46 0.14 4.07 -12.13
C ALA A 46 1.51 3.51 -12.56
N ASP A 47 1.65 3.11 -13.82
CA ASP A 47 2.91 2.58 -14.35
C ASP A 47 4.07 3.58 -14.26
N ALA A 48 3.80 4.86 -14.55
CA ALA A 48 4.79 5.92 -14.45
C ALA A 48 5.17 6.23 -12.99
N ILE A 49 4.18 6.24 -12.08
CA ILE A 49 4.38 6.48 -10.65
C ILE A 49 5.26 5.36 -10.05
N ILE A 50 4.88 4.10 -10.29
CA ILE A 50 5.62 2.93 -9.80
C ILE A 50 7.03 2.89 -10.38
N SER A 51 7.18 3.13 -11.68
CA SER A 51 8.49 3.16 -12.33
C SER A 51 9.41 4.23 -11.71
N LYS A 52 8.89 5.45 -11.48
CA LYS A 52 9.65 6.54 -10.83
C LYS A 52 10.02 6.19 -9.39
N PHE A 53 9.10 5.61 -8.63
CA PHE A 53 9.33 5.20 -7.24
C PHE A 53 10.48 4.19 -7.12
N TYR A 54 10.42 3.08 -7.87
CA TYR A 54 11.49 2.07 -7.81
C TYR A 54 12.80 2.56 -8.43
N SER A 55 12.75 3.38 -9.48
CA SER A 55 13.95 4.01 -10.02
C SER A 55 14.62 4.91 -8.99
N HIS A 56 13.86 5.58 -8.13
CA HIS A 56 14.39 6.35 -7.02
C HIS A 56 15.02 5.46 -5.94
N LEU A 57 14.32 4.39 -5.51
CA LEU A 57 14.85 3.47 -4.49
C LEU A 57 16.15 2.77 -4.92
N LEU A 58 16.29 2.41 -6.19
CA LEU A 58 17.49 1.72 -6.69
C LEU A 58 18.74 2.62 -6.71
N ARG A 59 18.58 3.95 -6.60
CA ARG A 59 19.69 4.90 -6.53
C ARG A 59 20.42 4.89 -5.19
N PHE A 60 19.84 4.32 -4.13
CA PHE A 60 20.46 4.26 -2.82
C PHE A 60 20.83 2.83 -2.46
N ASP A 61 22.08 2.62 -2.07
CA ASP A 61 22.63 1.28 -1.82
C ASP A 61 21.86 0.52 -0.73
N LYS A 62 21.43 1.23 0.32
CA LYS A 62 20.66 0.64 1.43
C LYS A 62 19.32 0.08 0.98
N THR A 63 18.57 0.81 0.15
CA THR A 63 17.27 0.36 -0.36
C THR A 63 17.41 -0.65 -1.49
N ARG A 64 18.46 -0.52 -2.33
CA ARG A 64 18.79 -1.51 -3.35
C ARG A 64 19.14 -2.88 -2.75
N ALA A 65 19.76 -2.92 -1.57
CA ALA A 65 20.09 -4.18 -0.89
C ALA A 65 18.85 -5.06 -0.58
N PHE A 66 17.66 -4.45 -0.41
CA PHE A 66 16.39 -5.18 -0.23
C PHE A 66 15.74 -5.62 -1.55
N LEU A 67 16.25 -5.12 -2.68
CA LEU A 67 15.76 -5.39 -4.03
C LEU A 67 16.84 -6.18 -4.78
N SER A 68 16.97 -7.46 -4.41
CA SER A 68 18.10 -8.35 -4.70
C SER A 68 18.40 -8.55 -6.18
N ASP A 69 17.36 -8.65 -7.02
CA ASP A 69 17.48 -9.04 -8.42
C ASP A 69 16.35 -8.45 -9.29
N GLU A 70 16.53 -8.51 -10.61
CA GLU A 70 15.61 -7.90 -11.58
C GLU A 70 14.21 -8.53 -11.56
N GLU A 71 14.10 -9.83 -11.29
CA GLU A 71 12.82 -10.53 -11.23
C GLU A 71 12.04 -10.15 -9.97
N THR A 72 12.74 -10.03 -8.83
CA THR A 72 12.17 -9.45 -7.61
C THR A 72 11.67 -8.03 -7.86
N VAL A 73 12.45 -7.17 -8.52
CA VAL A 73 12.02 -5.81 -8.85
C VAL A 73 10.77 -5.80 -9.75
N LYS A 74 10.71 -6.67 -10.77
CA LYS A 74 9.51 -6.79 -11.64
C LYS A 74 8.29 -7.23 -10.84
N LYS A 75 8.43 -8.23 -9.97
CA LYS A 75 7.34 -8.73 -9.12
C LYS A 75 6.81 -7.64 -8.20
N VAL A 76 7.68 -6.99 -7.43
CA VAL A 76 7.24 -5.98 -6.45
C VAL A 76 6.68 -4.73 -7.15
N ARG A 77 7.19 -4.34 -8.33
CA ARG A 77 6.57 -3.30 -9.16
C ARG A 77 5.13 -3.66 -9.54
N ARG A 78 4.87 -4.89 -9.97
CA ARG A 78 3.52 -5.34 -10.32
C ARG A 78 2.60 -5.33 -9.10
N THR A 79 3.03 -5.93 -7.99
CA THR A 79 2.24 -5.95 -6.75
C THR A 79 1.94 -4.53 -6.25
N GLN A 80 2.93 -3.64 -6.24
CA GLN A 80 2.75 -2.25 -5.79
C GLN A 80 1.80 -1.47 -6.69
N ARG A 81 1.81 -1.75 -8.00
CA ARG A 81 0.87 -1.17 -8.96
C ARG A 81 -0.56 -1.59 -8.65
N GLU A 82 -0.79 -2.89 -8.48
CA GLU A 82 -2.11 -3.45 -8.15
C GLU A 82 -2.62 -2.87 -6.82
N TYR A 83 -1.76 -2.80 -5.81
CA TYR A 83 -2.06 -2.15 -4.54
C TYR A 83 -2.44 -0.67 -4.70
N LEU A 84 -1.70 0.11 -5.51
CA LEU A 84 -1.99 1.52 -5.73
C LEU A 84 -3.37 1.73 -6.41
N LEU A 85 -3.74 0.85 -7.35
CA LEU A 85 -5.05 0.89 -7.99
C LEU A 85 -6.15 0.58 -6.96
N MET A 86 -5.97 -0.50 -6.18
CA MET A 86 -6.90 -0.92 -5.13
C MET A 86 -7.10 0.18 -4.07
N LEU A 87 -6.02 0.83 -3.63
CA LEU A 87 -6.05 1.94 -2.66
C LEU A 87 -7.00 3.06 -3.06
N THR A 88 -7.08 3.36 -4.36
CA THR A 88 -7.97 4.40 -4.89
C THR A 88 -9.34 3.86 -5.33
N GLY A 89 -9.61 2.56 -5.19
CA GLY A 89 -10.90 1.95 -5.51
C GLY A 89 -12.01 2.36 -4.53
N GLY A 90 -11.61 2.75 -3.30
CA GLY A 90 -12.49 3.32 -2.29
C GLY A 90 -13.41 2.31 -1.60
N GLU A 91 -13.11 1.02 -1.72
CA GLU A 91 -13.65 -0.04 -0.87
C GLU A 91 -12.53 -0.50 0.07
N TYR A 92 -12.77 -0.40 1.38
CA TYR A 92 -11.79 -0.69 2.45
C TYR A 92 -12.35 -1.73 3.42
N ASP A 93 -12.70 -2.88 2.87
CA ASP A 93 -13.35 -4.02 3.52
C ASP A 93 -12.36 -5.18 3.76
N ASP A 94 -12.88 -6.34 4.15
CA ASP A 94 -12.08 -7.54 4.39
C ASP A 94 -11.20 -7.95 3.20
N GLU A 95 -11.70 -7.78 1.98
CA GLU A 95 -10.93 -8.11 0.77
C GLU A 95 -9.73 -7.17 0.62
N TYR A 96 -9.95 -5.87 0.82
CA TYR A 96 -8.89 -4.85 0.83
C TYR A 96 -7.79 -5.18 1.85
N TYR A 97 -8.17 -5.48 3.10
CA TYR A 97 -7.18 -5.77 4.15
C TYR A 97 -6.48 -7.11 3.95
N THR A 98 -7.18 -8.12 3.40
CA THR A 98 -6.56 -9.40 3.06
C THR A 98 -5.49 -9.21 2.00
N ALA A 99 -5.81 -8.48 0.93
CA ALA A 99 -4.86 -8.17 -0.14
C ALA A 99 -3.63 -7.38 0.36
N CYS A 100 -3.79 -6.52 1.37
CA CYS A 100 -2.67 -5.80 2.00
C CYS A 100 -1.72 -6.71 2.80
N ILE A 101 -2.24 -7.80 3.38
CA ILE A 101 -1.46 -8.71 4.24
C ILE A 101 -0.81 -9.84 3.44
N THR A 102 -1.46 -10.31 2.37
CA THR A 102 -0.98 -11.44 1.55
C THR A 102 -0.12 -11.03 0.34
N GLY A 103 0.04 -9.74 0.09
CA GLY A 103 0.76 -9.15 -1.06
C GLY A 103 2.28 -9.10 -0.92
#